data_AF-A0A1G2PYI9-F1
#
_entry.id   AF-A0A1G2PYI9-F1
#
_cell.length_a   1.000
_cell.length_b   1.000
_cell.length_c   1.000
_cell.angle_alpha   90.00
_cell.angle_beta   90.00
_cell.angle_gamma   90.00
#
_symmetry.space_group_name_H-M   'P 1'
#
loop_
_entity.id
_entity.type
_entity.pdbx_description
1 polymer ?
#
loop_
_entity_poly.entity_id
_entity_poly.type
_entity_poly.pdbx_seq_one_letter_code
_entity_poly.pdbx_strand_id
1 'polypeptide(L)'
;MDKRIIFEKKMSKGVGLIEAIAGISIVSIFIFSLMLASQLSQRIVGESVRSAQASFLLEEGAEAVKIFRDTSWSSDVGGLAVGTNYFFSYNGATWVSATNNIYIDGIFERKFSLNNVYRDANDDIAVSGTLDSGTKKATVNVSWRGRTGTTTKSVSFYLTDLFSN
;
A
#
# COMPACT_ATOMS: atom_id res chain seq x y z
N MET A 1 -31.24 71.02 47.03
CA MET A 1 -29.81 70.93 46.63
C MET A 1 -29.47 69.45 46.53
N ASP A 2 -29.41 68.94 45.31
CA ASP A 2 -29.22 67.53 44.98
C ASP A 2 -27.72 67.23 44.83
N LYS A 3 -27.17 66.35 45.67
CA LYS A 3 -25.76 65.91 45.60
C LYS A 3 -25.70 64.59 44.84
N ARG A 4 -25.33 64.66 43.56
CA ARG A 4 -25.01 63.48 42.75
C ARG A 4 -23.62 62.95 43.14
N ILE A 5 -23.57 61.73 43.65
CA ILE A 5 -22.31 60.99 43.87
C ILE A 5 -21.92 60.33 42.55
N ILE A 6 -20.73 60.66 42.04
CA ILE A 6 -20.16 60.04 40.84
C ILE A 6 -19.18 58.96 41.30
N PHE A 7 -19.43 57.70 40.95
CA PHE A 7 -18.47 56.61 41.14
C PHE A 7 -17.47 56.59 39.97
N GLU A 8 -16.21 56.96 40.22
CA GLU A 8 -15.12 56.74 39.27
C GLU A 8 -14.66 55.27 39.29
N LYS A 9 -14.79 54.59 38.15
CA LYS A 9 -14.28 53.23 37.96
C LYS A 9 -12.75 53.28 37.79
N LYS A 10 -12.01 52.95 38.84
CA LYS A 10 -10.54 52.85 38.80
C LYS A 10 -10.11 51.60 38.03
N MET A 11 -9.69 51.75 36.78
CA MET A 11 -9.11 50.66 35.97
C MET A 11 -7.70 50.32 36.46
N SER A 12 -7.49 49.11 36.98
CA SER A 12 -6.16 48.59 37.31
C SER A 12 -5.39 48.25 36.03
N LYS A 13 -4.37 49.06 35.70
CA LYS A 13 -3.57 48.92 34.48
C LYS A 13 -2.81 47.57 34.37
N GLY A 14 -2.73 46.78 35.44
CA GLY A 14 -2.11 45.44 35.44
C GLY A 14 -3.04 44.31 34.97
N VAL A 15 -4.37 44.47 35.07
CA VAL A 15 -5.33 43.41 34.71
C VAL A 15 -5.42 43.22 33.19
N GLY A 16 -5.30 44.29 32.41
CA GLY A 16 -5.39 44.22 30.95
C GLY A 16 -4.21 43.50 30.27
N LEU A 17 -3.01 43.54 30.86
CA LEU A 17 -1.85 42.83 30.31
C LEU A 17 -1.97 41.31 30.51
N ILE A 18 -2.46 40.89 31.68
CA ILE A 18 -2.70 39.47 31.99
C ILE A 18 -3.76 38.89 31.05
N GLU A 19 -4.84 39.64 30.80
CA GLU A 19 -5.93 39.23 29.90
C GLU A 19 -5.47 39.12 28.45
N ALA A 20 -4.62 40.05 27.98
CA ALA A 20 -4.00 39.97 26.66
C ALA A 20 -3.09 38.73 26.52
N ILE A 21 -2.27 38.42 27.53
CA ILE A 21 -1.41 37.23 27.54
C ILE A 21 -2.25 35.96 27.57
N ALA A 22 -3.33 35.93 28.35
CA ALA A 22 -4.26 34.80 28.40
C ALA A 22 -4.92 34.58 27.02
N GLY A 23 -5.40 35.65 26.38
CA GLY A 23 -5.97 35.61 25.03
C GLY A 23 -4.98 35.08 23.99
N ILE A 24 -3.75 35.60 23.98
CA ILE A 24 -2.68 35.14 23.08
C ILE A 24 -2.35 33.67 23.33
N SER A 25 -2.30 33.24 24.60
CA SER A 25 -2.01 31.85 24.97
C SER A 25 -3.08 30.90 24.44
N ILE A 26 -4.36 31.25 24.58
CA ILE A 26 -5.48 30.46 24.09
C ILE A 26 -5.41 30.34 22.57
N VAL A 27 -5.27 31.48 21.85
CA VAL A 27 -5.16 31.48 20.39
C VAL A 27 -3.95 30.67 19.91
N SER A 28 -2.81 30.78 20.60
CA SER A 28 -1.60 30.04 20.25
C SER A 28 -1.81 28.52 20.38
N ILE A 29 -2.44 28.07 21.47
CA ILE A 29 -2.76 26.64 21.67
C ILE A 29 -3.64 26.12 20.53
N PHE A 30 -4.63 26.89 20.09
CA PHE A 30 -5.47 26.51 18.94
C PHE A 30 -4.68 26.44 17.62
N ILE A 31 -3.78 27.37 17.36
CA ILE A 31 -2.96 27.33 16.15
C ILE A 31 -2.05 26.10 16.16
N PHE A 32 -1.39 25.81 17.28
CA PHE A 32 -0.53 24.64 17.39
C PHE A 32 -1.30 23.33 17.26
N SER A 33 -2.50 23.22 17.84
CA SER A 33 -3.32 22.01 17.72
C SER A 33 -3.76 21.76 16.28
N LEU A 34 -4.14 22.80 15.53
CA LEU A 34 -4.49 22.71 14.12
C LEU A 34 -3.29 22.31 13.25
N MET A 35 -2.10 22.87 13.53
CA MET A 35 -0.87 22.49 12.83
C MET A 35 -0.54 21.01 13.03
N LEU A 36 -0.65 20.50 14.27
CA LEU A 36 -0.42 19.09 14.56
C LEU A 36 -1.46 18.19 13.87
N ALA A 37 -2.73 18.57 13.88
CA ALA A 37 -3.80 17.84 13.20
C ALA A 37 -3.57 17.78 11.68
N SER A 38 -3.16 18.90 11.06
CA SER A 38 -2.82 18.96 9.64
C SER A 38 -1.64 18.04 9.29
N GLN A 39 -0.56 18.07 10.07
CA GLN A 39 0.58 17.20 9.86
C GLN A 39 0.21 15.71 9.97
N LEU A 40 -0.63 15.34 10.94
CA LEU A 40 -1.12 13.98 11.07
C LEU A 40 -1.97 13.55 9.87
N SER A 41 -2.86 14.44 9.40
CA SER A 41 -3.70 14.20 8.23
C SER A 41 -2.88 13.93 6.98
N GLN A 42 -1.89 14.77 6.67
CA GLN A 42 -1.03 14.58 5.50
C GLN A 42 -0.27 13.24 5.53
N ARG A 43 0.18 12.81 6.72
CA ARG A 43 0.82 11.50 6.88
C ARG A 43 -0.14 10.35 6.64
N ILE A 44 -1.40 10.46 7.08
CA ILE A 44 -2.42 9.42 6.87
C ILE A 44 -2.80 9.35 5.39
N VAL A 45 -3.03 10.50 4.76
CA VAL A 45 -3.36 10.58 3.33
C VAL A 45 -2.22 9.99 2.50
N GLY A 46 -0.97 10.32 2.79
CA GLY A 46 0.18 9.75 2.09
C GLY A 46 0.25 8.22 2.16
N GLU A 47 0.00 7.62 3.32
CA GLU A 47 -0.05 6.16 3.45
C GLU A 47 -1.25 5.55 2.72
N SER A 48 -2.41 6.22 2.76
CA SER A 48 -3.60 5.78 2.03
C SER A 48 -3.38 5.78 0.52
N VAL A 49 -2.70 6.80 -0.01
CA VAL A 49 -2.34 6.88 -1.43
C VAL A 49 -1.40 5.74 -1.81
N ARG A 50 -0.36 5.48 -1.01
CA ARG A 50 0.57 4.34 -1.25
C ARG A 50 -0.15 3.00 -1.22
N SER A 51 -1.08 2.81 -0.27
CA SER A 51 -1.89 1.61 -0.17
C SER A 51 -2.77 1.41 -1.41
N ALA A 52 -3.34 2.48 -1.96
CA ALA A 52 -4.13 2.44 -3.19
C ALA A 52 -3.25 2.13 -4.42
N GLN A 53 -2.10 2.81 -4.56
CA GLN A 53 -1.11 2.52 -5.61
C GLN A 53 -0.66 1.06 -5.57
N ALA A 54 -0.34 0.54 -4.39
CA ALA A 54 0.04 -0.86 -4.23
C ALA A 54 -1.07 -1.83 -4.66
N SER A 55 -2.36 -1.49 -4.45
CA SER A 55 -3.47 -2.31 -4.96
C SER A 55 -3.50 -2.33 -6.49
N PHE A 56 -3.37 -1.18 -7.16
CA PHE A 56 -3.32 -1.13 -8.62
C PHE A 56 -2.12 -1.88 -9.19
N LEU A 57 -0.95 -1.74 -8.57
CA LEU A 57 0.25 -2.48 -8.97
C LEU A 57 0.11 -3.99 -8.77
N LEU A 58 -0.67 -4.41 -7.78
CA LEU A 58 -0.98 -5.81 -7.51
C LEU A 58 -1.91 -6.39 -8.57
N GLU A 59 -2.93 -5.63 -8.99
CA GLU A 59 -3.82 -5.98 -10.11
C GLU A 59 -3.04 -6.08 -11.42
N GLU A 60 -2.23 -5.07 -11.74
CA GLU A 60 -1.39 -5.09 -12.94
C GLU A 60 -0.41 -6.27 -12.92
N GLY A 61 0.17 -6.59 -11.76
CA GLY A 61 1.04 -7.77 -11.61
C GLY A 61 0.28 -9.09 -11.80
N ALA A 62 -0.97 -9.19 -11.34
CA ALA A 62 -1.80 -10.36 -11.55
C ALA A 62 -2.15 -10.55 -13.04
N GLU A 63 -2.49 -9.46 -13.73
CA GLU A 63 -2.74 -9.50 -15.18
C GLU A 63 -1.48 -9.80 -15.98
N ALA A 64 -0.32 -9.25 -15.60
CA ALA A 64 0.96 -9.59 -16.22
C ALA A 64 1.29 -11.08 -16.11
N VAL A 65 1.00 -11.70 -14.97
CA VAL A 65 1.16 -13.16 -14.81
C VAL A 65 0.18 -13.95 -15.68
N LYS A 66 -1.05 -13.46 -15.90
CA LYS A 66 -1.96 -14.07 -16.89
C LYS A 66 -1.46 -13.89 -18.32
N ILE A 67 -0.85 -12.75 -18.65
CA ILE A 67 -0.19 -12.52 -19.94
C ILE A 67 0.95 -13.53 -20.16
N PHE A 68 1.71 -13.90 -19.12
CA PHE A 68 2.73 -14.96 -19.24
C PHE A 68 2.11 -16.29 -19.67
N ARG A 69 1.02 -16.70 -19.00
CA ARG A 69 0.23 -17.89 -19.38
C ARG A 69 -0.23 -17.79 -20.83
N ASP A 70 -0.74 -16.64 -21.24
CA ASP A 70 -1.32 -16.45 -22.57
C ASP A 70 -0.25 -16.39 -23.66
N THR A 71 0.97 -15.95 -23.32
CA THR A 71 2.11 -15.86 -24.24
C THR A 71 2.77 -17.22 -24.47
N SER A 72 3.17 -17.90 -23.38
CA SER A 72 3.62 -19.29 -23.43
C SER A 72 3.57 -19.92 -22.05
N TRP A 73 2.71 -20.92 -21.86
CA TRP A 73 2.69 -21.71 -20.64
C TRP A 73 4.03 -22.38 -20.40
N SER A 74 4.56 -23.09 -21.41
CA SER A 74 5.73 -23.94 -21.27
C SER A 74 6.99 -23.15 -20.86
N SER A 75 7.24 -21.97 -21.41
CA SER A 75 8.43 -21.16 -21.07
C SER A 75 8.20 -20.21 -19.90
N ASP A 76 7.05 -19.53 -19.85
CA ASP A 76 6.87 -18.35 -18.99
C ASP A 76 6.11 -18.66 -17.70
N VAL A 77 5.58 -19.88 -17.55
CA VAL A 77 4.89 -20.35 -16.34
C VAL A 77 5.41 -21.72 -15.89
N GLY A 78 5.25 -22.74 -16.72
CA GLY A 78 5.65 -24.12 -16.44
C GLY A 78 7.16 -24.33 -16.33
N GLY A 79 7.95 -23.58 -17.11
CA GLY A 79 9.41 -23.62 -17.10
C GLY A 79 10.08 -22.86 -15.96
N LEU A 80 9.33 -22.02 -15.23
CA LEU A 80 9.87 -21.26 -14.10
C LEU A 80 10.04 -22.14 -12.85
N ALA A 81 11.09 -21.86 -12.08
CA ALA A 81 11.39 -22.61 -10.88
C ALA A 81 10.34 -22.32 -9.79
N VAL A 82 9.71 -23.39 -9.31
CA VAL A 82 8.70 -23.33 -8.25
C VAL A 82 9.29 -22.76 -6.94
N GLY A 83 8.53 -21.90 -6.27
CA GLY A 83 8.91 -21.28 -5.00
C GLY A 83 9.96 -20.17 -5.13
N THR A 84 10.44 -19.89 -6.34
CA THR A 84 11.38 -18.79 -6.60
C THR A 84 10.65 -17.48 -6.80
N ASN A 85 11.22 -16.39 -6.25
CA ASN A 85 10.71 -15.04 -6.50
C ASN A 85 11.25 -14.53 -7.83
N TYR A 86 10.33 -14.16 -8.72
CA TYR A 86 10.59 -13.49 -9.97
C TYR A 86 10.03 -12.07 -9.94
N PHE A 87 10.58 -11.22 -10.79
CA PHE A 87 10.18 -9.83 -10.99
C PHE A 87 9.59 -9.65 -12.39
N PHE A 88 9.07 -8.46 -12.64
CA PHE A 88 8.44 -8.10 -13.91
C PHE A 88 9.36 -7.19 -14.70
N SER A 89 9.48 -7.46 -16.00
CA SER A 89 10.13 -6.56 -16.95
C SER A 89 9.24 -6.37 -18.16
N TYR A 90 9.26 -5.19 -18.75
CA TYR A 90 8.57 -4.91 -20.02
C TYR A 90 9.61 -4.85 -21.13
N ASN A 91 9.46 -5.67 -22.17
CA ASN A 91 10.45 -5.78 -23.24
C ASN A 91 10.16 -4.87 -24.45
N GLY A 92 9.15 -3.99 -24.35
CA GLY A 92 8.69 -3.14 -25.45
C GLY A 92 7.40 -3.63 -26.11
N ALA A 93 7.07 -4.92 -26.01
CA ALA A 93 5.87 -5.51 -26.59
C ALA A 93 4.96 -6.19 -25.55
N THR A 94 5.56 -6.91 -24.59
CA THR A 94 4.82 -7.65 -23.57
C THR A 94 5.56 -7.64 -22.24
N TRP A 95 4.84 -8.04 -21.19
CA TRP A 95 5.45 -8.35 -19.92
C TRP A 95 6.22 -9.66 -20.03
N VAL A 96 7.40 -9.72 -19.42
CA VAL A 96 8.20 -10.94 -19.26
C VAL A 96 8.65 -11.10 -17.81
N SER A 97 8.94 -12.34 -17.42
CA SER A 97 9.56 -12.62 -16.14
C SER A 97 11.02 -12.13 -16.12
N ALA A 98 11.49 -11.74 -14.94
CA ALA A 98 12.87 -11.30 -14.71
C ALA A 98 13.37 -11.82 -13.36
N THR A 99 14.70 -11.89 -13.21
CA THR A 99 15.34 -12.28 -11.93
C THR A 99 15.87 -11.08 -11.15
N ASN A 100 15.99 -9.92 -11.80
CA ASN A 100 16.44 -8.68 -11.18
C ASN A 100 15.25 -7.81 -10.80
N ASN A 101 15.30 -7.23 -9.60
CA ASN A 101 14.30 -6.29 -9.14
C ASN A 101 14.49 -4.90 -9.79
N ILE A 102 13.38 -4.31 -10.24
CA ILE A 102 13.30 -2.90 -10.62
C ILE A 102 12.18 -2.27 -9.76
N TYR A 103 12.56 -1.28 -8.95
CA TYR A 103 11.59 -0.57 -8.12
C TYR A 103 10.70 0.33 -8.97
N ILE A 104 9.39 0.23 -8.76
CA ILE A 104 8.40 1.10 -9.38
C ILE A 104 8.37 2.41 -8.60
N ASP A 105 8.58 3.51 -9.31
CA ASP A 105 8.74 4.87 -8.76
C ASP A 105 9.82 4.99 -7.67
N GLY A 106 10.78 4.06 -7.64
CA GLY A 106 11.79 3.98 -6.57
C GLY A 106 11.23 3.62 -5.19
N ILE A 107 9.96 3.18 -5.10
CA ILE A 107 9.25 2.94 -3.84
C ILE A 107 8.80 1.49 -3.71
N PHE A 108 8.16 0.94 -4.75
CA PHE A 108 7.49 -0.35 -4.66
C PHE A 108 8.35 -1.46 -5.25
N GLU A 109 8.56 -2.52 -4.50
CA GLU A 109 9.06 -3.80 -5.02
C GLU A 109 7.85 -4.65 -5.39
N ARG A 110 7.79 -5.10 -6.66
CA ARG A 110 6.75 -6.01 -7.15
C ARG A 110 7.37 -7.32 -7.63
N LYS A 111 6.91 -8.44 -7.07
CA LYS A 111 7.40 -9.78 -7.39
C LYS A 111 6.29 -10.79 -7.44
N PHE A 112 6.54 -11.92 -8.08
CA PHE A 112 5.64 -13.06 -8.08
C PHE A 112 6.40 -14.36 -7.84
N SER A 113 5.67 -15.37 -7.39
CA SER A 113 6.18 -16.74 -7.28
C SER A 113 5.11 -17.71 -7.78
N LEU A 114 5.56 -18.86 -8.29
CA LEU A 114 4.69 -19.94 -8.72
C LEU A 114 4.88 -21.15 -7.82
N ASN A 115 3.78 -21.79 -7.44
CA ASN A 115 3.79 -23.02 -6.66
C ASN A 115 3.05 -24.13 -7.40
N ASN A 116 3.53 -25.37 -7.22
CA ASN A 116 2.85 -26.54 -7.72
C ASN A 116 1.47 -26.69 -7.05
N VAL A 117 0.54 -27.24 -7.83
CA VAL A 117 -0.79 -27.60 -7.38
C VAL A 117 -0.91 -29.10 -7.44
N TYR A 118 -1.54 -29.68 -6.42
CA TYR A 118 -1.76 -31.11 -6.32
C TYR A 118 -3.25 -31.40 -6.26
N ARG A 119 -3.65 -32.58 -6.74
CA ARG A 119 -5.03 -33.07 -6.67
C ARG A 119 -5.13 -34.36 -5.87
N ASP A 120 -6.19 -34.50 -5.09
CA ASP A 120 -6.50 -35.72 -4.35
C ASP A 120 -7.20 -36.78 -5.23
N ALA A 121 -7.66 -37.87 -4.62
CA ALA A 121 -8.33 -38.95 -5.33
C ALA A 121 -9.71 -38.58 -5.92
N ASN A 122 -10.30 -37.47 -5.47
CA ASN A 122 -11.57 -36.94 -5.99
C ASN A 122 -11.36 -35.84 -7.03
N ASP A 123 -10.12 -35.62 -7.48
CA ASP A 123 -9.71 -34.55 -8.39
C ASP A 123 -9.79 -33.13 -7.80
N ASP A 124 -9.91 -33.00 -6.47
CA ASP A 124 -9.96 -31.72 -5.78
C ASP A 124 -8.54 -31.16 -5.52
N ILE A 125 -8.37 -29.84 -5.60
CA ILE A 125 -7.11 -29.19 -5.24
C ILE A 125 -6.79 -29.43 -3.75
N ALA A 126 -5.64 -30.03 -3.49
CA ALA A 126 -5.20 -30.44 -2.17
C ALA A 126 -3.76 -30.01 -1.87
N VAL A 127 -3.37 -30.10 -0.59
CA VAL A 127 -2.00 -29.79 -0.13
C VAL A 127 -0.98 -30.82 -0.65
N SER A 128 -1.42 -32.04 -0.89
CA SER A 128 -0.62 -33.16 -1.39
C SER A 128 -1.47 -34.08 -2.26
N GLY A 129 -0.84 -34.84 -3.15
CA GLY A 129 -1.52 -35.78 -4.04
C GLY A 129 -0.77 -35.92 -5.36
N THR A 130 -1.51 -36.13 -6.44
CA THR A 130 -0.94 -36.16 -7.80
C THR A 130 -0.64 -34.73 -8.25
N LEU A 131 0.55 -34.51 -8.79
CA LEU A 131 0.92 -33.20 -9.34
C LEU A 131 0.04 -32.86 -10.55
N ASP A 132 -0.65 -31.72 -10.48
CA ASP A 132 -1.32 -31.13 -11.64
C ASP A 132 -0.30 -30.26 -12.39
N SER A 133 0.31 -30.81 -13.44
CA SER A 133 1.30 -30.08 -14.26
C SER A 133 0.66 -28.96 -15.08
N GLY A 134 -0.65 -29.04 -15.34
CA GLY A 134 -1.43 -28.03 -16.05
C GLY A 134 -1.93 -26.90 -15.16
N THR A 135 -1.64 -26.93 -13.84
CA THR A 135 -2.05 -25.88 -12.91
C THR A 135 -0.88 -25.37 -12.06
N LYS A 136 -0.82 -24.06 -11.87
CA LYS A 136 0.11 -23.40 -10.93
C LYS A 136 -0.65 -22.43 -10.04
N LYS A 137 -0.27 -22.35 -8.77
CA LYS A 137 -0.70 -21.28 -7.88
C LYS A 137 0.27 -20.13 -8.01
N ALA A 138 -0.19 -19.01 -8.55
CA ALA A 138 0.57 -17.77 -8.57
C ALA A 138 0.32 -16.99 -7.29
N THR A 139 1.37 -16.35 -6.79
CA THR A 139 1.28 -15.36 -5.71
C THR A 139 2.04 -14.12 -6.14
N VAL A 140 1.36 -12.99 -6.26
CA VAL A 140 1.95 -11.69 -6.57
C VAL A 140 2.01 -10.88 -5.29
N ASN A 141 3.14 -10.21 -5.06
CA ASN A 141 3.40 -9.38 -3.90
C ASN A 141 3.85 -7.99 -4.35
N VAL A 142 3.30 -6.96 -3.72
CA VAL A 142 3.77 -5.58 -3.82
C VAL A 142 4.13 -5.09 -2.44
N SER A 143 5.38 -4.68 -2.23
CA SER A 143 5.88 -4.22 -0.95
C SER A 143 6.51 -2.83 -1.03
N TRP A 144 6.35 -2.05 0.04
CA TRP A 144 6.91 -0.71 0.18
C TRP A 144 7.23 -0.43 1.65
N ARG A 145 8.04 0.60 1.90
CA ARG A 145 8.27 1.09 3.26
C ARG A 145 7.10 1.94 3.73
N GLY A 146 6.22 1.35 4.54
CA GLY A 146 5.15 2.03 5.26
C GLY A 146 5.65 2.75 6.51
N ARG A 147 4.71 3.20 7.36
CA ARG A 147 4.99 4.01 8.56
C ARG A 147 5.94 3.33 9.56
N THR A 148 5.75 2.04 9.83
CA THR A 148 6.46 1.31 10.90
C THR A 148 7.44 0.25 10.38
N GLY A 149 7.51 0.06 9.06
CA GLY A 149 8.32 -0.99 8.45
C GLY A 149 7.88 -1.27 7.03
N THR A 150 8.33 -2.40 6.48
CA THR A 150 7.87 -2.88 5.18
C THR A 150 6.43 -3.37 5.30
N THR A 151 5.56 -2.81 4.47
CA THR A 151 4.18 -3.25 4.27
C THR A 151 4.13 -4.01 2.96
N THR A 152 3.40 -5.13 2.92
CA THR A 152 3.22 -5.94 1.71
C THR A 152 1.74 -6.21 1.48
N LYS A 153 1.28 -6.04 0.24
CA LYS A 153 0.01 -6.58 -0.25
C LYS A 153 0.28 -7.78 -1.12
N SER A 154 -0.58 -8.79 -1.02
CA SER A 154 -0.45 -10.03 -1.75
C SER A 154 -1.78 -10.46 -2.34
N VAL A 155 -1.75 -11.05 -3.54
CA VAL A 155 -2.88 -11.76 -4.14
C VAL A 155 -2.39 -13.11 -4.63
N SER A 156 -3.19 -14.15 -4.40
CA SER A 156 -2.91 -15.49 -4.92
C SER A 156 -4.09 -15.97 -5.75
N PHE A 157 -3.79 -16.64 -6.85
CA PHE A 157 -4.80 -17.22 -7.75
C PHE A 157 -4.21 -18.43 -8.46
N TYR A 158 -5.08 -19.24 -9.05
CA TYR A 158 -4.68 -20.39 -9.85
C TYR A 158 -4.62 -20.01 -11.33
N LEU A 159 -3.54 -20.44 -11.97
CA LEU A 159 -3.37 -20.41 -13.42
C LEU A 159 -3.52 -21.85 -13.93
N THR A 160 -4.22 -22.01 -15.03
CA THR A 160 -4.34 -23.26 -15.76
C THR A 160 -3.78 -23.09 -17.18
N ASP A 161 -3.20 -24.16 -17.71
CA ASP A 161 -2.76 -24.23 -19.10
C ASP A 161 -4.00 -24.30 -20.02
N LEU A 162 -4.47 -23.14 -20.47
CA LEU A 162 -5.66 -23.03 -21.30
C LEU A 162 -5.38 -23.26 -22.80
N PHE A 163 -4.13 -23.07 -23.23
CA PHE A 163 -3.76 -22.98 -24.64
C PHE A 163 -2.77 -24.05 -25.09
N SER A 164 -2.13 -24.76 -24.16
CA SER A 164 -1.11 -25.78 -24.44
C SER A 164 0.04 -25.23 -25.30
N ASN A 165 0.56 -24.05 -24.91
CA ASN A 165 1.56 -23.25 -25.63
C ASN A 165 2.90 -23.09 -24.88
#